data_AF-A0A1H4CLK7-F1
#
_entry.id   AF-A0A1H4CLK7-F1
#
_cell.length_a   1.000
_cell.length_b   1.000
_cell.length_c   1.000
_cell.angle_alpha   90.00
_cell.angle_beta   90.00
_cell.angle_gamma   90.00
#
_symmetry.space_group_name_H-M   'P 1'
#
loop_
_entity.id
_entity.type
_entity.pdbx_description
1 polymer ?
#
loop_
_entity_poly.entity_id
_entity_poly.type
_entity_poly.pdbx_seq_one_letter_code
_entity_poly.pdbx_strand_id
1 'polypeptide(L)'
;MPLLCLFSSALCFAQLGGQSTYQFLNLVSSPRQAALGGKALTNVDYDVTQALYNPATINDAMDNQLALNYTNYLGDVSYGSIAYAYTLDRRTQTIHVGATYVNYGSFDGYDENGNATGSFSGSEAALSAGYAVQLGYSDFYFGANLKFITSSLEQYNSFGIATDLGLLYVDEQLEFQATLVVRNLGTQITAYHEHYESLPLDVAIGLSQTLEHIPLRWHITFENLQQWPIGLPNPARSTTDLEGNQKAEKVGFLSNVVRHTVLGAELFPDKGFNIRLGYNFRRAEELRIVEQRNFSGLSAGFAVKINKLRFSYTHAKYTAAGNSNLFGLHIDLQ
;
A
#
# COMPACT_ATOMS: atom_id res chain seq x y z
N MET A 1 -24.27 55.90 17.63
CA MET A 1 -24.32 54.66 16.85
C MET A 1 -23.34 53.68 17.47
N PRO A 2 -23.78 52.66 18.24
CA PRO A 2 -22.85 51.66 18.74
C PRO A 2 -22.59 50.64 17.62
N LEU A 3 -21.30 50.46 17.31
CA LEU A 3 -20.80 49.46 16.37
C LEU A 3 -20.86 48.10 17.07
N LEU A 4 -21.79 47.24 16.64
CA LEU A 4 -21.92 45.87 17.12
C LEU A 4 -20.99 44.98 16.27
N CYS A 5 -19.79 44.68 16.78
CA CYS A 5 -18.92 43.67 16.17
C CYS A 5 -19.40 42.27 16.59
N LEU A 6 -20.03 41.54 15.67
CA LEU A 6 -20.34 40.12 15.85
C LEU A 6 -19.06 39.29 15.67
N PHE A 7 -18.59 38.67 16.76
CA PHE A 7 -17.62 37.58 16.71
C PHE A 7 -18.30 36.33 16.15
N SER A 8 -18.09 36.04 14.87
CA SER A 8 -18.45 34.75 14.28
C SER A 8 -17.33 33.75 14.56
N SER A 9 -17.50 32.91 15.58
CA SER A 9 -16.63 31.77 15.81
C SER A 9 -16.92 30.71 14.74
N ALA A 10 -16.14 30.71 13.66
CA ALA A 10 -16.15 29.60 12.72
C ALA A 10 -15.58 28.36 13.43
N LEU A 11 -16.39 27.32 13.59
CA LEU A 11 -15.90 26.00 13.97
C LEU A 11 -15.06 25.46 12.80
N CYS A 12 -13.74 25.63 12.87
CA CYS A 12 -12.82 24.92 12.00
C CYS A 12 -12.84 23.45 12.39
N PHE A 13 -13.44 22.61 11.54
CA PHE A 13 -13.16 21.18 11.59
C PHE A 13 -11.75 20.97 11.03
N ALA A 14 -10.82 20.49 11.86
CA ALA A 14 -9.52 20.05 11.38
C ALA A 14 -9.71 18.93 10.33
N GLN A 15 -8.85 18.91 9.33
CA GLN A 15 -8.86 17.85 8.32
C GLN A 15 -8.59 16.50 9.02
N LEU A 16 -9.41 15.49 8.73
CA LEU A 16 -9.25 14.09 9.17
C LEU A 16 -8.04 13.38 8.50
N GLY A 17 -7.00 14.13 8.11
CA GLY A 17 -5.76 13.58 7.58
C GLY A 17 -4.90 13.08 8.73
N GLY A 18 -4.35 11.86 8.61
CA GLY A 18 -3.46 11.28 9.62
C GLY A 18 -4.17 10.59 10.78
N GLN A 19 -5.05 9.61 10.49
CA GLN A 19 -5.73 8.83 11.54
C GLN A 19 -4.81 7.86 12.30
N SER A 20 -3.61 7.63 11.79
CA SER A 20 -2.65 6.70 12.36
C SER A 20 -1.24 7.13 12.00
N THR A 21 -0.30 6.79 12.87
CA THR A 21 1.12 7.04 12.66
C THR A 21 1.72 6.02 11.67
N TYR A 22 2.97 6.23 11.24
CA TYR A 22 3.72 5.34 10.34
C TYR A 22 2.99 4.95 9.05
N GLN A 23 2.28 5.89 8.42
CA GLN A 23 1.53 5.62 7.18
C GLN A 23 2.39 5.11 6.03
N PHE A 24 3.71 5.34 6.07
CA PHE A 24 4.65 4.81 5.08
C PHE A 24 4.59 3.28 4.94
N LEU A 25 4.15 2.55 5.98
CA LEU A 25 3.95 1.09 5.94
C LEU A 25 2.93 0.64 4.89
N ASN A 26 2.06 1.55 4.43
CA ASN A 26 1.06 1.32 3.40
C ASN A 26 1.47 1.84 2.02
N LEU A 27 2.65 2.46 1.87
CA LEU A 27 3.19 2.81 0.55
C LEU A 27 3.44 1.55 -0.28
N VAL A 28 3.38 1.69 -1.61
CA VAL A 28 3.46 0.55 -2.51
C VAL A 28 4.91 0.12 -2.72
N SER A 29 5.34 -1.01 -2.17
CA SER A 29 6.77 -1.35 -2.11
C SER A 29 7.37 -1.88 -3.42
N SER A 30 6.57 -2.28 -4.41
CA SER A 30 7.10 -2.77 -5.70
C SER A 30 6.29 -2.32 -6.92
N PRO A 31 6.90 -2.23 -8.11
CA PRO A 31 6.18 -1.92 -9.34
C PRO A 31 5.10 -2.97 -9.65
N ARG A 32 5.37 -4.26 -9.43
CA ARG A 32 4.37 -5.32 -9.63
C ARG A 32 3.10 -5.04 -8.83
N GLN A 33 3.27 -4.73 -7.54
CA GLN A 33 2.17 -4.38 -6.66
C GLN A 33 1.43 -3.14 -7.14
N ALA A 34 2.17 -2.09 -7.50
CA ALA A 34 1.57 -0.85 -7.98
C ALA A 34 0.78 -1.05 -9.27
N ALA A 35 1.26 -1.88 -10.19
CA ALA A 35 0.60 -2.14 -11.46
C ALA A 35 -0.74 -2.86 -11.28
N LEU A 36 -0.83 -3.72 -10.27
CA LEU A 36 -2.03 -4.49 -9.92
C LEU A 36 -2.95 -3.75 -8.93
N GLY A 37 -2.94 -2.41 -8.94
CA GLY A 37 -3.82 -1.59 -8.11
C GLY A 37 -3.31 -1.31 -6.70
N GLY A 38 -2.12 -1.83 -6.33
CA GLY A 38 -1.42 -1.55 -5.08
C GLY A 38 -1.71 -2.53 -3.93
N LYS A 39 -2.50 -3.59 -4.17
CA LYS A 39 -2.95 -4.55 -3.15
C LYS A 39 -3.08 -5.99 -3.70
N ALA A 40 -2.11 -6.47 -4.47
CA ALA A 40 -2.12 -7.87 -4.91
C ALA A 40 -1.56 -8.76 -3.79
N LEU A 41 -2.39 -9.63 -3.20
CA LEU A 41 -2.00 -10.37 -1.98
C LEU A 41 -1.69 -11.85 -2.22
N THR A 42 -1.94 -12.35 -3.43
CA THR A 42 -2.03 -13.78 -3.72
C THR A 42 -0.94 -14.31 -4.66
N ASN A 43 0.06 -13.51 -5.02
CA ASN A 43 1.14 -13.95 -5.89
C ASN A 43 2.06 -14.92 -5.14
N VAL A 44 2.13 -16.19 -5.56
CA VAL A 44 3.01 -17.20 -4.97
C VAL A 44 4.04 -17.59 -6.02
N ASP A 45 5.16 -16.87 -6.04
CA ASP A 45 6.25 -17.09 -7.01
C ASP A 45 7.59 -16.56 -6.47
N TYR A 46 8.55 -16.31 -7.36
CA TYR A 46 9.90 -15.82 -7.09
C TYR A 46 9.96 -14.41 -6.49
N ASP A 47 8.87 -13.64 -6.52
CA ASP A 47 8.85 -12.24 -6.12
C ASP A 47 8.90 -12.08 -4.59
N VAL A 48 10.11 -11.92 -4.06
CA VAL A 48 10.36 -11.63 -2.63
C VAL A 48 9.66 -10.38 -2.10
N THR A 49 9.26 -9.43 -2.95
CA THR A 49 8.53 -8.24 -2.48
C THR A 49 7.13 -8.57 -2.02
N GLN A 50 6.56 -9.70 -2.45
CA GLN A 50 5.26 -10.15 -2.01
C GLN A 50 5.21 -10.43 -0.52
N ALA A 51 6.29 -10.97 0.04
CA ALA A 51 6.38 -11.29 1.46
C ALA A 51 6.27 -10.03 2.35
N LEU A 52 6.56 -8.83 1.84
CA LEU A 52 6.33 -7.55 2.54
C LEU A 52 4.84 -7.20 2.70
N TYR A 53 3.97 -7.80 1.89
CA TYR A 53 2.51 -7.61 1.93
C TYR A 53 1.80 -8.79 2.57
N ASN A 54 2.14 -10.00 2.14
CA ASN A 54 1.54 -11.23 2.62
C ASN A 54 2.64 -12.23 3.01
N PRO A 55 2.97 -12.37 4.30
CA PRO A 55 4.00 -13.30 4.72
C PRO A 55 3.66 -14.76 4.40
N ALA A 56 2.38 -15.13 4.24
CA ALA A 56 2.00 -16.49 3.88
C ALA A 56 2.41 -16.92 2.46
N THR A 57 2.88 -15.98 1.64
CA THR A 57 3.39 -16.25 0.28
C THR A 57 4.87 -16.65 0.26
N ILE A 58 5.59 -16.55 1.39
CA ILE A 58 6.99 -16.96 1.47
C ILE A 58 7.10 -18.43 1.08
N ASN A 59 7.89 -18.71 0.05
CA ASN A 59 8.00 -20.04 -0.57
C ASN A 59 9.44 -20.31 -1.02
N ASP A 60 9.72 -21.52 -1.47
CA ASP A 60 11.05 -21.97 -1.91
C ASP A 60 11.51 -21.34 -3.24
N ALA A 61 10.61 -20.93 -4.13
CA ALA A 61 10.94 -20.22 -5.37
C ALA A 61 11.53 -18.82 -5.12
N MET A 62 11.39 -18.29 -3.90
CA MET A 62 12.03 -17.05 -3.46
C MET A 62 13.51 -17.23 -3.08
N ASP A 63 14.02 -18.46 -3.01
CA ASP A 63 15.41 -18.71 -2.60
C ASP A 63 16.40 -17.93 -3.46
N ASN A 64 17.31 -17.21 -2.80
CA ASN A 64 18.37 -16.43 -3.44
C ASN A 64 17.86 -15.35 -4.42
N GLN A 65 16.59 -14.94 -4.28
CA GLN A 65 16.04 -13.80 -5.00
C GLN A 65 16.26 -12.51 -4.20
N LEU A 66 16.79 -11.48 -4.85
CA LEU A 66 16.94 -10.13 -4.31
C LEU A 66 16.06 -9.18 -5.11
N ALA A 67 15.32 -8.30 -4.44
CA ALA A 67 14.55 -7.25 -5.07
C ALA A 67 14.94 -5.87 -4.53
N LEU A 68 15.08 -4.91 -5.44
CA LEU A 68 15.34 -3.51 -5.16
C LEU A 68 14.29 -2.68 -5.89
N ASN A 69 13.55 -1.86 -5.16
CA ASN A 69 12.52 -0.99 -5.73
C ASN A 69 12.75 0.46 -5.31
N TYR A 70 12.47 1.37 -6.23
CA TYR A 70 12.54 2.80 -6.03
C TYR A 70 11.35 3.49 -6.68
N THR A 71 10.77 4.44 -5.96
CA THR A 71 9.65 5.26 -6.40
C THR A 71 9.99 6.72 -6.21
N ASN A 72 9.88 7.49 -7.29
CA ASN A 72 9.82 8.94 -7.20
C ASN A 72 8.35 9.34 -6.99
N TYR A 73 8.06 9.95 -5.85
CA TYR A 73 6.71 10.32 -5.44
C TYR A 73 6.49 11.83 -5.55
N LEU A 74 5.31 12.33 -5.16
CA LEU A 74 5.00 13.76 -5.26
C LEU A 74 5.75 14.58 -4.20
N GLY A 75 6.12 15.81 -4.56
CA GLY A 75 6.67 16.80 -3.62
C GLY A 75 8.05 16.42 -3.07
N ASP A 76 8.96 16.00 -3.94
CA ASP A 76 10.32 15.54 -3.63
C ASP A 76 10.43 14.31 -2.71
N VAL A 77 9.28 13.73 -2.33
CA VAL A 77 9.22 12.49 -1.59
C VAL A 77 9.74 11.36 -2.46
N SER A 78 10.65 10.56 -1.91
CA SER A 78 11.14 9.35 -2.54
C SER A 78 11.08 8.19 -1.55
N TYR A 79 10.79 7.00 -2.04
CA TYR A 79 10.78 5.82 -1.18
C TYR A 79 11.20 4.59 -1.95
N GLY A 80 11.57 3.55 -1.23
CA GLY A 80 12.03 2.31 -1.83
C GLY A 80 11.93 1.14 -0.87
N SER A 81 12.15 -0.05 -1.41
CA SER A 81 12.23 -1.26 -0.63
C SER A 81 13.33 -2.17 -1.14
N ILE A 82 13.89 -2.94 -0.21
CA ILE A 82 14.76 -4.07 -0.51
C ILE A 82 14.14 -5.32 0.12
N ALA A 83 14.20 -6.45 -0.58
CA ALA A 83 13.71 -7.73 -0.07
C ALA A 83 14.63 -8.86 -0.55
N TYR A 84 14.85 -9.84 0.30
CA TYR A 84 15.67 -11.00 0.03
C TYR A 84 15.10 -12.22 0.76
N ALA A 85 15.23 -13.40 0.16
CA ALA A 85 14.87 -14.64 0.83
C ALA A 85 15.93 -15.72 0.62
N TYR A 86 16.04 -16.60 1.61
CA TYR A 86 17.00 -17.70 1.62
C TYR A 86 16.37 -18.95 2.22
N THR A 87 16.57 -20.08 1.55
CA THR A 87 16.08 -21.40 1.96
C THR A 87 17.18 -22.15 2.69
N LEU A 88 16.98 -22.40 3.99
CA LEU A 88 17.93 -23.12 4.84
C LEU A 88 18.01 -24.62 4.49
N ASP A 89 16.87 -25.26 4.22
CA ASP A 89 16.77 -26.68 3.87
C ASP A 89 15.57 -26.92 2.94
N ARG A 90 15.67 -28.00 2.13
CA ARG A 90 14.66 -28.42 1.14
C ARG A 90 13.35 -28.92 1.75
N ARG A 91 13.27 -29.02 3.08
CA ARG A 91 12.08 -29.50 3.81
C ARG A 91 11.25 -28.39 4.46
N THR A 92 11.30 -27.14 3.94
CA THR A 92 10.43 -25.96 4.27
C THR A 92 10.98 -24.95 5.28
N GLN A 93 12.15 -24.36 5.00
CA GLN A 93 12.68 -23.26 5.85
C GLN A 93 13.16 -22.05 5.04
N THR A 94 12.27 -21.42 4.25
CA THR A 94 12.57 -20.13 3.61
C THR A 94 12.40 -19.00 4.62
N ILE A 95 13.47 -18.26 4.88
CA ILE A 95 13.43 -17.02 5.66
C ILE A 95 13.40 -15.85 4.69
N HIS A 96 12.52 -14.89 4.96
CA HIS A 96 12.45 -13.64 4.24
C HIS A 96 12.96 -12.49 5.11
N VAL A 97 13.72 -11.58 4.53
CA VAL A 97 14.12 -10.31 5.16
C VAL A 97 13.89 -9.17 4.17
N GLY A 98 13.43 -8.03 4.66
CA GLY A 98 13.28 -6.86 3.81
C GLY A 98 13.33 -5.56 4.60
N ALA A 99 13.44 -4.45 3.88
CA ALA A 99 13.33 -3.13 4.44
C ALA A 99 12.55 -2.22 3.51
N THR A 100 11.81 -1.28 4.09
CA THR A 100 11.14 -0.19 3.37
C THR A 100 11.59 1.13 3.97
N TYR A 101 11.89 2.10 3.12
CA TYR A 101 12.38 3.42 3.52
C TYR A 101 11.65 4.52 2.74
N VAL A 102 11.29 5.60 3.42
CA VAL A 102 10.78 6.83 2.82
C VAL A 102 11.61 8.02 3.27
N ASN A 103 11.89 8.91 2.32
CA ASN A 103 12.47 10.23 2.53
C ASN A 103 11.44 11.26 2.06
N TYR A 104 11.03 12.16 2.96
CA TYR A 104 10.04 13.17 2.66
C TYR A 104 10.57 14.39 1.89
N GLY A 105 11.87 14.45 1.62
CA GLY A 105 12.50 15.60 0.99
C GLY A 105 12.76 16.71 2.00
N SER A 106 12.90 17.94 1.51
CA SER A 106 13.14 19.13 2.34
C SER A 106 11.96 20.07 2.18
N PHE A 107 11.45 20.58 3.31
CA PHE A 107 10.39 21.57 3.36
C PHE A 107 10.94 22.89 3.88
N ASP A 108 10.45 23.99 3.31
CA ASP A 108 10.75 25.33 3.83
C ASP A 108 9.91 25.60 5.08
N GLY A 109 10.58 25.98 6.17
CA GLY A 109 9.96 26.37 7.43
C GLY A 109 9.62 27.86 7.46
N TYR A 110 8.45 28.18 8.01
CA TYR A 110 8.00 29.56 8.25
C TYR A 110 7.42 29.68 9.66
N ASP A 111 7.62 30.82 10.32
CA ASP A 111 6.97 31.15 11.59
C ASP A 111 5.51 31.60 11.36
N GLU A 112 4.78 31.83 12.45
CA GLU A 112 3.38 32.30 12.43
C GLU A 112 3.19 33.65 11.72
N ASN A 113 4.27 34.43 11.57
CA ASN A 113 4.28 35.72 10.88
C ASN A 113 4.72 35.60 9.41
N GLY A 114 5.00 34.39 8.92
CA GLY A 114 5.44 34.13 7.55
C GLY A 114 6.93 34.41 7.29
N ASN A 115 7.75 34.60 8.33
CA ASN A 115 9.20 34.71 8.18
C ASN A 115 9.82 33.31 8.07
N ALA A 116 10.79 33.13 7.17
CA ALA A 116 11.48 31.86 7.01
C ALA A 116 12.27 31.48 8.28
N THR A 117 12.11 30.24 8.76
CA THR A 117 12.75 29.71 9.97
C THR A 117 13.84 28.67 9.69
N GLY A 118 14.01 28.26 8.43
CA GLY A 118 14.98 27.26 7.99
C GLY A 118 14.34 26.24 7.06
N SER A 119 14.96 25.07 6.89
CA SER A 119 14.32 23.92 6.26
C SER A 119 14.27 22.73 7.21
N PHE A 120 13.22 21.92 7.10
CA PHE A 120 13.04 20.68 7.86
C PHE A 120 12.81 19.50 6.92
N SER A 121 13.10 18.31 7.42
CA SER A 121 12.99 17.05 6.66
C SER A 121 12.48 15.94 7.55
N GLY A 122 12.14 14.80 6.96
CA GLY A 122 11.79 13.61 7.69
C GLY A 122 12.12 12.35 6.89
N SER A 123 12.36 11.27 7.61
CA SER A 123 12.53 9.95 7.02
C SER A 123 12.04 8.86 7.96
N GLU A 124 11.57 7.78 7.36
CA GLU A 124 11.09 6.61 8.11
C GLU A 124 11.63 5.34 7.47
N ALA A 125 11.87 4.33 8.30
CA ALA A 125 12.31 3.01 7.86
C ALA A 125 11.60 1.91 8.63
N ALA A 126 11.32 0.81 7.96
CA ALA A 126 10.88 -0.43 8.57
C ALA A 126 11.78 -1.57 8.12
N LEU A 127 12.39 -2.28 9.06
CA LEU A 127 13.07 -3.55 8.82
C LEU A 127 12.10 -4.69 9.14
N SER A 128 11.99 -5.68 8.26
CA SER A 128 11.10 -6.82 8.43
C SER A 128 11.84 -8.15 8.29
N ALA A 129 11.42 -9.13 9.07
CA ALA A 129 11.82 -10.53 8.94
C ALA A 129 10.57 -11.40 8.97
N GLY A 130 10.52 -12.40 8.09
CA GLY A 130 9.32 -13.17 7.80
C GLY A 130 9.59 -14.66 7.66
N TYR A 131 8.58 -15.44 8.01
CA TYR A 131 8.57 -16.89 7.85
C TYR A 131 7.16 -17.39 7.52
N ALA A 132 7.07 -18.48 6.75
CA ALA A 132 5.81 -19.17 6.47
C ALA A 132 5.94 -20.68 6.62
N VAL A 133 4.82 -21.30 6.95
CA VAL A 133 4.67 -22.75 7.13
C VAL A 133 3.42 -23.24 6.42
N GLN A 134 3.51 -24.45 5.86
CA GLN A 134 2.33 -25.19 5.42
C GLN A 134 1.63 -25.80 6.64
N LEU A 135 0.31 -25.70 6.72
CA LEU A 135 -0.49 -26.21 7.82
C LEU A 135 -0.80 -27.69 7.61
N GLY A 136 0.01 -28.56 8.20
CA GLY A 136 -0.15 -30.02 8.10
C GLY A 136 0.01 -30.51 6.66
N TYR A 137 -0.84 -31.46 6.24
CA TYR A 137 -0.91 -31.94 4.86
C TYR A 137 -2.11 -31.31 4.15
N SER A 138 -2.17 -29.97 4.14
CA SER A 138 -3.25 -29.22 3.50
C SER A 138 -2.71 -28.14 2.58
N ASP A 139 -3.62 -27.58 1.79
CA ASP A 139 -3.34 -26.50 0.84
C ASP A 139 -3.34 -25.11 1.50
N PHE A 140 -3.26 -25.06 2.83
CA PHE A 140 -3.20 -23.84 3.61
C PHE A 140 -1.78 -23.53 4.10
N TYR A 141 -1.41 -22.26 3.98
CA TYR A 141 -0.14 -21.71 4.41
C TYR A 141 -0.38 -20.57 5.38
N PHE A 142 0.38 -20.55 6.47
CA PHE A 142 0.37 -19.47 7.44
C PHE A 142 1.72 -18.79 7.46
N GLY A 143 1.74 -17.46 7.45
CA GLY A 143 2.98 -16.71 7.56
C GLY A 143 2.87 -15.55 8.53
N ALA A 144 4.02 -15.16 9.07
CA ALA A 144 4.15 -14.00 9.92
C ALA A 144 5.38 -13.18 9.55
N ASN A 145 5.26 -11.85 9.61
CA ASN A 145 6.39 -10.92 9.61
C ASN A 145 6.48 -10.21 10.96
N LEU A 146 7.70 -9.95 11.41
CA LEU A 146 7.99 -8.99 12.47
C LEU A 146 8.64 -7.75 11.84
N LYS A 147 8.18 -6.56 12.22
CA LYS A 147 8.67 -5.27 11.73
C LYS A 147 9.19 -4.42 12.88
N PHE A 148 10.39 -3.88 12.72
CA PHE A 148 10.93 -2.81 13.55
C PHE A 148 10.89 -1.52 12.77
N ILE A 149 10.28 -0.49 13.35
CA ILE A 149 9.97 0.78 12.70
C ILE A 149 10.76 1.87 13.40
N THR A 150 11.35 2.75 12.59
CA THR A 150 12.00 3.99 13.04
C THR A 150 11.46 5.14 12.21
N SER A 151 11.19 6.25 12.85
CA SER A 151 10.72 7.45 12.20
C SER A 151 11.35 8.67 12.83
N SER A 152 11.85 9.55 11.98
CA SER A 152 12.41 10.86 12.33
C SER A 152 11.65 11.91 11.53
N LEU A 153 10.92 12.78 12.22
CA LEU A 153 10.20 13.90 11.63
C LEU A 153 10.75 15.18 12.26
N GLU A 154 11.53 15.94 11.50
CA GLU A 154 12.31 17.08 11.98
C GLU A 154 13.19 16.70 13.20
N GLN A 155 12.83 17.13 14.40
CA GLN A 155 13.55 16.85 15.65
C GLN A 155 12.94 15.70 16.46
N TYR A 156 11.77 15.21 16.05
CA TYR A 156 11.02 14.18 16.78
C TYR A 156 11.35 12.80 16.25
N ASN A 157 11.62 11.88 17.17
CA ASN A 157 11.95 10.50 16.85
C ASN A 157 10.94 9.56 17.49
N SER A 158 10.62 8.49 16.79
CA SER A 158 9.67 7.49 17.25
C SER A 158 10.07 6.11 16.73
N PHE A 159 10.01 5.14 17.63
CA PHE A 159 10.25 3.72 17.34
C PHE A 159 8.96 2.94 17.50
N GLY A 160 8.73 1.97 16.62
CA GLY A 160 7.55 1.13 16.63
C GLY A 160 7.89 -0.33 16.37
N ILE A 161 6.94 -1.20 16.71
CA ILE A 161 6.99 -2.62 16.41
C ILE A 161 5.64 -3.05 15.86
N ALA A 162 5.64 -3.89 14.83
CA ALA A 162 4.43 -4.41 14.23
C ALA A 162 4.62 -5.84 13.74
N THR A 163 3.52 -6.56 13.59
CA THR A 163 3.48 -7.86 12.94
C THR A 163 2.48 -7.85 11.79
N ASP A 164 2.79 -8.60 10.75
CA ASP A 164 1.81 -8.96 9.72
C ASP A 164 1.54 -10.45 9.84
N LEU A 165 0.28 -10.85 9.65
CA LEU A 165 -0.15 -12.24 9.65
C LEU A 165 -0.88 -12.53 8.35
N GLY A 166 -0.59 -13.67 7.73
CA GLY A 166 -1.24 -14.12 6.51
C GLY A 166 -1.74 -15.55 6.66
N LEU A 167 -2.94 -15.82 6.14
CA LEU A 167 -3.44 -17.16 5.87
C LEU A 167 -3.73 -17.24 4.38
N LEU A 168 -3.13 -18.20 3.69
CA LEU A 168 -3.22 -18.38 2.25
C LEU A 168 -3.71 -19.79 1.95
N TYR A 169 -4.63 -19.92 1.00
CA TYR A 169 -5.09 -21.16 0.40
C TYR A 169 -4.62 -21.19 -1.05
N VAL A 170 -4.02 -22.30 -1.48
CA VAL A 170 -3.48 -22.48 -2.84
C VAL A 170 -4.05 -23.76 -3.45
N ASP A 171 -4.87 -23.62 -4.47
CA ASP A 171 -5.33 -24.75 -5.29
C ASP A 171 -4.49 -24.83 -6.56
N GLU A 172 -3.57 -25.80 -6.62
CA GLU A 172 -2.68 -25.99 -7.77
C GLU A 172 -3.42 -26.48 -9.03
N GLN A 173 -4.54 -27.20 -8.88
CA GLN A 173 -5.27 -27.74 -10.03
C GLN A 173 -6.07 -26.65 -10.75
N LEU A 174 -6.66 -25.72 -9.99
CA LEU A 174 -7.43 -24.61 -10.52
C LEU A 174 -6.59 -23.35 -10.79
N GLU A 175 -5.30 -23.39 -10.46
CA GLU A 175 -4.41 -22.23 -10.35
C GLU A 175 -5.06 -21.07 -9.57
N PHE A 176 -5.78 -21.40 -8.50
CA PHE A 176 -6.55 -20.46 -7.68
C PHE A 176 -5.86 -20.21 -6.35
N GLN A 177 -5.87 -18.96 -5.89
CA GLN A 177 -5.35 -18.57 -4.59
C GLN A 177 -6.35 -17.67 -3.87
N ALA A 178 -6.50 -17.89 -2.57
CA ALA A 178 -7.29 -17.04 -1.69
C ALA A 178 -6.51 -16.73 -0.42
N THR A 179 -6.59 -15.52 0.12
CA THR A 179 -5.85 -15.15 1.31
C THR A 179 -6.60 -14.17 2.20
N LEU A 180 -6.37 -14.29 3.50
CA LEU A 180 -6.70 -13.29 4.51
C LEU A 180 -5.38 -12.75 5.09
N VAL A 181 -5.22 -11.44 5.10
CA VAL A 181 -4.01 -10.78 5.61
C VAL A 181 -4.41 -9.72 6.63
N VAL A 182 -3.69 -9.69 7.75
CA VAL A 182 -3.76 -8.63 8.76
C VAL A 182 -2.38 -7.99 8.85
N ARG A 183 -2.24 -6.75 8.38
CA ARG A 183 -0.97 -6.02 8.32
C ARG A 183 -0.90 -4.93 9.38
N ASN A 184 0.32 -4.66 9.83
CA ASN A 184 0.65 -3.56 10.74
C ASN A 184 -0.06 -3.66 12.11
N LEU A 185 -0.27 -4.88 12.61
CA LEU A 185 -0.77 -5.08 13.97
C LEU A 185 0.37 -4.80 14.97
N GLY A 186 0.31 -3.69 15.71
CA GLY A 186 1.41 -3.28 16.55
C GLY A 186 1.18 -1.99 17.32
N THR A 187 2.27 -1.41 17.83
CA THR A 187 2.25 -0.20 18.64
C THR A 187 3.55 0.59 18.51
N GLN A 188 3.52 1.86 18.93
CA GLN A 188 4.73 2.65 19.14
C GLN A 188 5.41 2.18 20.43
N ILE A 189 6.71 1.95 20.36
CA ILE A 189 7.59 1.76 21.53
C ILE A 189 7.88 3.12 22.17
N THR A 190 8.11 4.13 21.33
CA THR A 190 8.27 5.53 21.74
C THR A 190 7.41 6.40 20.85
N ALA A 191 6.63 7.29 21.43
CA ALA A 191 5.86 8.27 20.68
C ALA A 191 6.72 9.50 20.34
N TYR A 192 6.35 10.24 19.29
CA TYR A 192 7.02 11.51 18.93
C TYR A 192 6.89 12.58 20.03
N HIS A 193 5.82 12.46 20.83
CA HIS A 193 5.46 13.29 21.96
C HIS A 193 4.80 12.43 23.04
N GLU A 194 4.17 13.02 24.05
CA GLU A 194 3.53 12.31 25.17
C GLU A 194 2.34 11.40 24.78
N HIS A 195 1.92 11.40 23.51
CA HIS A 195 0.74 10.66 23.04
C HIS A 195 1.10 9.54 22.06
N TYR A 196 0.66 8.33 22.43
CA TYR A 196 0.77 7.15 21.57
C TYR A 196 -0.39 7.13 20.56
N GLU A 197 -0.04 6.95 19.30
CA GLU A 197 -0.96 6.86 18.18
C GLU A 197 -1.06 5.41 17.68
N SER A 198 -2.20 5.07 17.09
CA SER A 198 -2.40 3.75 16.52
C SER A 198 -1.60 3.58 15.24
N LEU A 199 -1.17 2.35 14.94
CA LEU A 199 -0.57 1.97 13.66
C LEU A 199 -1.63 1.84 12.56
N PRO A 200 -1.24 1.87 11.27
CA PRO A 200 -2.16 1.82 10.15
C PRO A 200 -2.56 0.36 9.85
N LEU A 201 -3.32 -0.23 10.76
CA LEU A 201 -3.85 -1.60 10.65
C LEU A 201 -4.60 -1.77 9.33
N ASP A 202 -4.34 -2.87 8.62
CA ASP A 202 -5.02 -3.19 7.37
C ASP A 202 -5.42 -4.66 7.35
N VAL A 203 -6.73 -4.92 7.36
CA VAL A 203 -7.31 -6.26 7.19
C VAL A 203 -7.81 -6.38 5.77
N ALA A 204 -7.33 -7.38 5.04
CA ALA A 204 -7.65 -7.54 3.63
C ALA A 204 -7.86 -9.00 3.24
N ILE A 205 -8.75 -9.23 2.27
CA ILE A 205 -8.96 -10.52 1.61
C ILE A 205 -8.55 -10.39 0.16
N GLY A 206 -7.73 -11.30 -0.34
CA GLY A 206 -7.30 -11.34 -1.74
C GLY A 206 -7.68 -12.66 -2.41
N LEU A 207 -8.06 -12.59 -3.68
CA LEU A 207 -8.38 -13.74 -4.53
C LEU A 207 -7.63 -13.57 -5.86
N SER A 208 -7.12 -14.66 -6.42
CA SER A 208 -6.64 -14.70 -7.79
C SER A 208 -6.82 -16.05 -8.44
N GLN A 209 -6.85 -16.05 -9.77
CA GLN A 209 -6.79 -17.27 -10.55
C GLN A 209 -6.13 -17.02 -11.90
N THR A 210 -5.27 -17.92 -12.34
CA THR A 210 -4.83 -17.96 -13.74
C THR A 210 -5.84 -18.74 -14.57
N LEU A 211 -6.22 -18.21 -15.74
CA LEU A 211 -7.11 -18.92 -16.65
C LEU A 211 -6.35 -19.99 -17.45
N GLU A 212 -6.90 -21.19 -17.56
CA GLU A 212 -6.24 -22.33 -18.23
C GLU A 212 -5.93 -22.08 -19.72
N HIS A 213 -6.84 -21.40 -20.42
CA HIS A 213 -6.76 -21.22 -21.88
C HIS A 213 -6.24 -19.85 -22.31
N ILE A 214 -6.06 -18.93 -21.37
CA ILE A 214 -5.65 -17.54 -21.63
C ILE A 214 -4.55 -17.22 -20.63
N PRO A 215 -3.39 -16.70 -21.06
CA PRO A 215 -2.29 -16.35 -20.16
C PRO A 215 -2.61 -15.08 -19.37
N LEU A 216 -3.69 -15.10 -18.60
CA LEU A 216 -4.25 -14.01 -17.83
C LEU A 216 -4.51 -14.52 -16.42
N ARG A 217 -3.92 -13.85 -15.43
CA ARG A 217 -4.26 -13.98 -14.02
C ARG A 217 -5.06 -12.78 -13.58
N TRP A 218 -6.26 -13.00 -13.06
CA TRP A 218 -7.05 -11.94 -12.46
C TRP A 218 -6.79 -11.88 -10.95
N HIS A 219 -6.93 -10.68 -10.38
CA HIS A 219 -6.79 -10.41 -8.96
C HIS A 219 -7.97 -9.57 -8.48
N ILE A 220 -8.55 -9.94 -7.35
CA ILE A 220 -9.58 -9.17 -6.65
C ILE A 220 -9.15 -9.08 -5.19
N THR A 221 -9.07 -7.86 -4.67
CA THR A 221 -8.75 -7.64 -3.25
C THR A 221 -9.80 -6.75 -2.61
N PHE A 222 -10.24 -7.13 -1.42
CA PHE A 222 -11.00 -6.28 -0.53
C PHE A 222 -10.06 -5.77 0.57
N GLU A 223 -9.74 -4.47 0.58
CA GLU A 223 -8.80 -3.85 1.52
C GLU A 223 -9.52 -3.11 2.66
N ASN A 224 -8.82 -2.83 3.77
CA ASN A 224 -9.33 -2.04 4.91
C ASN A 224 -10.67 -2.53 5.51
N LEU A 225 -10.87 -3.85 5.57
CA LEU A 225 -12.13 -4.46 6.02
C LEU A 225 -12.51 -4.14 7.47
N GLN A 226 -11.55 -3.69 8.29
CA GLN A 226 -11.79 -3.25 9.66
C GLN A 226 -12.48 -1.88 9.77
N GLN A 227 -12.51 -1.08 8.71
CA GLN A 227 -13.06 0.28 8.71
C GLN A 227 -14.34 0.35 7.89
N TRP A 228 -15.49 0.50 8.55
CA TRP A 228 -16.78 0.65 7.89
C TRP A 228 -17.62 1.77 8.53
N PRO A 229 -18.10 2.77 7.75
CA PRO A 229 -17.84 3.02 6.34
C PRO A 229 -16.43 3.60 6.10
N ILE A 230 -15.81 3.26 4.96
CA ILE A 230 -14.54 3.85 4.51
C ILE A 230 -14.75 5.14 3.71
N GLY A 231 -15.89 5.28 3.04
CA GLY A 231 -16.19 6.44 2.22
C GLY A 231 -16.62 7.64 3.06
N LEU A 232 -15.87 8.73 2.97
CA LEU A 232 -16.26 10.02 3.57
C LEU A 232 -17.09 10.86 2.59
N PRO A 233 -18.11 11.60 3.07
CA PRO A 233 -18.81 12.59 2.27
C PRO A 233 -17.83 13.66 1.78
N ASN A 234 -17.86 13.97 0.48
CA ASN A 234 -17.03 15.05 -0.06
C ASN A 234 -17.80 16.38 -0.02
N PRO A 235 -17.33 17.40 0.73
CA PRO A 235 -18.01 18.69 0.83
C PRO A 235 -18.21 19.37 -0.53
N ALA A 236 -17.26 19.19 -1.47
CA ALA A 236 -17.32 19.74 -2.83
C ALA A 236 -18.39 19.08 -3.72
N ARG A 237 -19.04 18.01 -3.24
CA ARG A 237 -20.14 17.30 -3.91
C ARG A 237 -21.49 17.49 -3.21
N SER A 238 -21.57 18.42 -2.25
CA SER A 238 -22.82 18.72 -1.57
C SER A 238 -23.79 19.39 -2.53
N THR A 239 -25.03 18.90 -2.60
CA THR A 239 -26.07 19.48 -3.44
C THR A 239 -26.93 20.43 -2.61
N THR A 240 -27.20 21.62 -3.14
CA THR A 240 -28.13 22.57 -2.53
C THR A 240 -29.54 22.27 -3.01
N ASP A 241 -30.46 22.02 -2.08
CA ASP A 241 -31.88 21.85 -2.39
C ASP A 241 -32.50 23.19 -2.84
N LEU A 242 -33.69 23.14 -3.44
CA LEU A 242 -34.49 24.30 -3.85
C LEU A 242 -34.84 25.23 -2.67
N GLU A 243 -34.75 24.71 -1.44
CA GLU A 243 -34.94 25.44 -0.18
C GLU A 243 -33.64 26.04 0.40
N GLY A 244 -32.50 25.89 -0.31
CA GLY A 244 -31.20 26.43 0.12
C GLY A 244 -30.44 25.55 1.12
N ASN A 245 -30.97 24.38 1.48
CA ASN A 245 -30.31 23.44 2.39
C ASN A 245 -29.20 22.65 1.67
N GLN A 246 -27.98 22.62 2.23
CA GLN A 246 -26.90 21.78 1.71
C GLN A 246 -27.07 20.34 2.20
N LYS A 247 -27.28 19.41 1.28
CA LYS A 247 -27.35 17.98 1.57
C LYS A 247 -26.00 17.33 1.27
N ALA A 248 -25.36 16.82 2.31
CA ALA A 248 -24.11 16.07 2.20
C ALA A 248 -24.31 14.79 1.36
N GLU A 249 -23.27 14.41 0.61
CA GLU A 249 -23.24 13.18 -0.18
C GLU A 249 -23.48 11.96 0.75
N LYS A 250 -24.51 11.16 0.46
CA LYS A 250 -24.77 9.92 1.19
C LYS A 250 -24.05 8.76 0.53
N VAL A 251 -22.99 8.26 1.17
CA VAL A 251 -22.29 7.04 0.73
C VAL A 251 -23.10 5.81 1.17
N GLY A 252 -23.71 5.13 0.20
CA GLY A 252 -24.47 3.89 0.45
C GLY A 252 -23.60 2.66 0.75
N PHE A 253 -24.23 1.55 1.12
CA PHE A 253 -23.54 0.27 1.40
C PHE A 253 -22.72 -0.22 0.18
N LEU A 254 -23.35 -0.29 -1.00
CA LEU A 254 -22.68 -0.75 -2.22
C LEU A 254 -21.50 0.15 -2.60
N SER A 255 -21.62 1.46 -2.39
CA SER A 255 -20.52 2.41 -2.64
C SER A 255 -19.33 2.14 -1.71
N ASN A 256 -19.58 1.81 -0.44
CA ASN A 256 -18.51 1.37 0.46
C ASN A 256 -17.88 0.05 -0.01
N VAL A 257 -18.66 -0.97 -0.37
CA VAL A 257 -18.12 -2.24 -0.90
C VAL A 257 -17.21 -1.99 -2.09
N VAL A 258 -17.65 -1.17 -3.05
CA VAL A 258 -16.86 -0.82 -4.24
C VAL A 258 -15.57 -0.11 -3.83
N ARG A 259 -15.60 0.82 -2.87
CA ARG A 259 -14.39 1.48 -2.37
C ARG A 259 -13.42 0.51 -1.68
N HIS A 260 -13.89 -0.53 -1.03
CA HIS A 260 -13.01 -1.57 -0.50
C HIS A 260 -12.40 -2.46 -1.59
N THR A 261 -12.87 -2.39 -2.84
CA THR A 261 -12.47 -3.30 -3.90
C THR A 261 -11.27 -2.77 -4.69
N VAL A 262 -10.33 -3.64 -5.02
CA VAL A 262 -9.22 -3.42 -5.96
C VAL A 262 -9.20 -4.56 -6.97
N LEU A 263 -9.06 -4.22 -8.24
CA LEU A 263 -8.96 -5.20 -9.33
C LEU A 263 -7.58 -5.13 -9.97
N GLY A 264 -7.07 -6.30 -10.35
CA GLY A 264 -5.81 -6.44 -11.07
C GLY A 264 -5.90 -7.51 -12.16
N ALA A 265 -5.10 -7.37 -13.20
CA ALA A 265 -4.95 -8.31 -14.29
C ALA A 265 -3.48 -8.40 -14.70
N GLU A 266 -2.90 -9.59 -14.69
CA GLU A 266 -1.53 -9.87 -15.13
C GLU A 266 -1.58 -10.78 -16.37
N LEU A 267 -1.13 -10.26 -17.51
CA LEU A 267 -0.94 -11.00 -18.75
C LEU A 267 0.48 -11.57 -18.79
N PHE A 268 0.57 -12.84 -19.14
CA PHE A 268 1.80 -13.63 -19.19
C PHE A 268 2.56 -13.70 -17.85
N PRO A 269 1.89 -14.08 -16.73
CA PRO A 269 2.48 -14.05 -15.39
C PRO A 269 3.80 -14.85 -15.30
N ASP A 270 3.87 -16.02 -15.93
CA ASP A 270 5.03 -16.93 -15.84
C ASP A 270 6.06 -16.74 -16.96
N LYS A 271 5.89 -15.74 -17.82
CA LYS A 271 6.79 -15.50 -18.95
C LYS A 271 7.86 -14.46 -18.61
N GLY A 272 8.86 -14.36 -19.51
CA GLY A 272 9.91 -13.36 -19.41
C GLY A 272 9.39 -11.94 -19.56
N PHE A 273 8.36 -11.73 -20.38
CA PHE A 273 7.66 -10.46 -20.51
C PHE A 273 6.26 -10.57 -19.90
N ASN A 274 5.85 -9.58 -19.12
CA ASN A 274 4.49 -9.49 -18.58
C ASN A 274 3.94 -8.08 -18.67
N ILE A 275 2.61 -7.99 -18.75
CA ILE A 275 1.85 -6.73 -18.72
C ILE A 275 0.88 -6.81 -17.57
N ARG A 276 0.76 -5.72 -16.81
CA ARG A 276 -0.04 -5.65 -15.60
C ARG A 276 -0.93 -4.41 -15.66
N LEU A 277 -2.19 -4.59 -15.32
CA LEU A 277 -3.18 -3.53 -15.24
C LEU A 277 -3.92 -3.63 -13.91
N GLY A 278 -4.30 -2.49 -13.35
CA GLY A 278 -4.96 -2.45 -12.07
C GLY A 278 -5.87 -1.24 -11.92
N TYR A 279 -6.89 -1.40 -11.08
CA TYR A 279 -7.85 -0.36 -10.76
C TYR A 279 -8.21 -0.39 -9.28
N ASN A 280 -7.89 0.70 -8.58
CA ASN A 280 -8.29 0.92 -7.19
C ASN A 280 -9.50 1.87 -7.14
N PHE A 281 -10.65 1.34 -6.76
CA PHE A 281 -11.91 2.08 -6.79
C PHE A 281 -11.98 3.18 -5.73
N ARG A 282 -11.44 2.97 -4.53
CA ARG A 282 -11.36 4.01 -3.49
C ARG A 282 -10.53 5.19 -3.96
N ARG A 283 -9.35 4.93 -4.51
CA ARG A 283 -8.48 5.98 -5.06
C ARG A 283 -9.17 6.75 -6.18
N ALA A 284 -9.90 6.05 -7.05
CA ALA A 284 -10.65 6.68 -8.12
C ALA A 284 -11.76 7.61 -7.60
N GLU A 285 -12.46 7.21 -6.53
CA GLU A 285 -13.54 8.00 -5.93
C GLU A 285 -13.06 9.14 -5.03
N GLU A 286 -12.02 8.94 -4.22
CA GLU A 286 -11.51 9.95 -3.30
C GLU A 286 -10.83 11.11 -4.03
N LEU A 287 -10.14 10.83 -5.12
CA LEU A 287 -9.37 11.82 -5.88
C LEU A 287 -10.12 12.33 -7.11
N ARG A 288 -11.42 12.03 -7.20
CA ARG A 288 -12.29 12.55 -8.25
C ARG A 288 -12.52 14.04 -8.07
N ILE A 289 -12.01 14.81 -9.03
CA ILE A 289 -12.31 16.24 -9.18
C ILE A 289 -13.61 16.36 -9.99
N VAL A 290 -14.54 17.16 -9.50
CA VAL A 290 -15.82 17.44 -10.18
C VAL A 290 -15.52 18.13 -11.53
N GLU A 291 -16.28 17.78 -12.58
CA GLU A 291 -16.13 18.31 -13.95
C GLU A 291 -14.83 17.93 -14.71
N GLN A 292 -13.93 17.14 -14.14
CA GLN A 292 -12.74 16.65 -14.84
C GLN A 292 -12.74 15.13 -15.03
N ARG A 293 -12.31 14.67 -16.21
CA ARG A 293 -12.12 13.23 -16.46
C ARG A 293 -10.96 12.73 -15.61
N ASN A 294 -11.29 11.91 -14.61
CA ASN A 294 -10.30 11.36 -13.69
C ASN A 294 -9.91 9.93 -14.08
N PHE A 295 -8.60 9.68 -14.16
CA PHE A 295 -8.02 8.33 -14.28
C PHE A 295 -7.25 7.94 -13.00
N SER A 296 -7.46 8.66 -11.90
CA SER A 296 -6.90 8.28 -10.60
C SER A 296 -7.40 6.88 -10.24
N GLY A 297 -6.50 6.04 -9.74
CA GLY A 297 -6.80 4.64 -9.45
C GLY A 297 -6.42 3.67 -10.56
N LEU A 298 -6.24 4.11 -11.81
CA LEU A 298 -5.64 3.26 -12.85
C LEU A 298 -4.13 3.17 -12.69
N SER A 299 -3.62 1.96 -12.85
CA SER A 299 -2.21 1.63 -12.85
C SER A 299 -1.90 0.67 -13.98
N ALA A 300 -0.75 0.87 -14.62
CA ALA A 300 -0.27 -0.01 -15.67
C ALA A 300 1.24 -0.21 -15.53
N GLY A 301 1.70 -1.42 -15.76
CA GLY A 301 3.11 -1.76 -15.67
C GLY A 301 3.47 -2.92 -16.57
N PHE A 302 4.77 -3.12 -16.73
CA PHE A 302 5.32 -4.27 -17.43
C PHE A 302 6.60 -4.72 -16.75
N ALA A 303 7.02 -5.95 -17.02
CA ALA A 303 8.34 -6.42 -16.65
C ALA A 303 8.97 -7.21 -17.78
N VAL A 304 10.30 -7.16 -17.85
CA VAL A 304 11.13 -7.92 -18.79
C VAL A 304 12.22 -8.64 -18.00
N LYS A 305 12.30 -9.96 -18.16
CA LYS A 305 13.38 -10.80 -17.64
C LYS A 305 14.45 -10.99 -18.72
N ILE A 306 15.69 -10.68 -18.37
CA ILE A 306 16.90 -10.90 -19.16
C ILE A 306 17.86 -11.69 -18.27
N ASN A 307 18.05 -12.97 -18.56
CA ASN A 307 18.85 -13.90 -17.75
C ASN A 307 18.37 -13.89 -16.27
N LYS A 308 19.28 -13.56 -15.35
CA LYS A 308 19.04 -13.47 -13.91
C LYS A 308 18.44 -12.14 -13.46
N LEU A 309 18.24 -11.19 -14.37
CA LEU A 309 17.72 -9.86 -14.06
C LEU A 309 16.29 -9.74 -14.55
N ARG A 310 15.40 -9.15 -13.74
CA ARG A 310 14.07 -8.75 -14.17
C ARG A 310 13.85 -7.28 -13.83
N PHE A 311 13.67 -6.49 -14.88
CA PHE A 311 13.32 -5.08 -14.78
C PHE A 311 11.80 -4.96 -14.77
N SER A 312 11.26 -4.27 -13.76
CA SER A 312 9.85 -3.96 -13.66
C SER A 312 9.67 -2.44 -13.66
N TYR A 313 8.69 -1.97 -14.42
CA TYR A 313 8.31 -0.57 -14.48
C TYR A 313 6.81 -0.45 -14.28
N THR A 314 6.38 0.59 -13.57
CA THR A 314 4.96 0.88 -13.41
C THR A 314 4.71 2.37 -13.41
N HIS A 315 3.68 2.73 -14.15
CA HIS A 315 3.10 4.06 -14.14
C HIS A 315 1.76 4.00 -13.41
N ALA A 316 1.67 4.72 -12.29
CA ALA A 316 0.45 4.82 -11.52
C ALA A 316 0.03 6.29 -11.45
N LYS A 317 -1.23 6.56 -11.83
CA LYS A 317 -1.81 7.89 -11.65
C LYS A 317 -2.42 7.96 -10.26
N TYR A 318 -1.64 8.40 -9.29
CA TYR A 318 -2.10 8.50 -7.92
C TYR A 318 -3.03 9.70 -7.74
N THR A 319 -2.71 10.89 -8.26
CA THR A 319 -3.58 12.08 -8.16
C THR A 319 -3.81 12.72 -9.54
N ALA A 320 -4.72 13.69 -9.62
CA ALA A 320 -4.89 14.51 -10.82
C ALA A 320 -3.64 15.36 -11.14
N ALA A 321 -2.88 15.74 -10.11
CA ALA A 321 -1.75 16.67 -10.19
C ALA A 321 -0.39 15.99 -10.42
N GLY A 322 -0.27 14.67 -10.27
CA GLY A 322 1.00 13.98 -10.42
C GLY A 322 0.88 12.49 -10.73
N ASN A 323 1.75 12.04 -11.63
CA ASN A 323 1.99 10.62 -11.89
C ASN A 323 3.16 10.15 -11.02
N SER A 324 3.13 8.90 -10.58
CA SER A 324 4.29 8.27 -9.96
C SER A 324 4.79 7.13 -10.82
N ASN A 325 6.12 7.07 -10.92
CA ASN A 325 6.82 6.04 -11.66
C ASN A 325 7.59 5.19 -10.66
N LEU A 326 7.36 3.89 -10.72
CA LEU A 326 8.02 2.90 -9.88
C LEU A 326 8.97 2.08 -10.74
N PHE A 327 10.19 1.94 -10.26
CA PHE A 327 11.25 1.15 -10.87
C PHE A 327 11.60 0.00 -9.93
N GLY A 328 11.76 -1.19 -10.48
CA GLY A 328 12.08 -2.38 -9.72
C GLY A 328 13.08 -3.25 -10.47
N LEU A 329 14.01 -3.82 -9.72
CA LEU A 329 15.00 -4.76 -10.19
C LEU A 329 14.94 -6.00 -9.31
N HIS A 330 14.64 -7.13 -9.91
CA HIS A 330 14.82 -8.44 -9.28
C HIS A 330 16.07 -9.11 -9.84
N ILE A 331 16.84 -9.72 -8.96
CA ILE A 331 18.10 -10.39 -9.25
C ILE A 331 18.03 -11.80 -8.68
N ASP A 332 18.17 -12.78 -9.54
CA ASP A 332 18.39 -14.17 -9.19
C ASP A 332 19.89 -14.36 -8.90
N LEU A 333 20.26 -14.75 -7.68
CA LEU A 333 21.65 -14.89 -7.26
C LEU A 333 22.22 -16.31 -7.45
N GLN A 334 21.41 -17.28 -7.87
CA GLN A 334 21.85 -18.66 -8.14
C GLN A 334 22.47 -18.80 -9.52
#